data_AF-A0AAV3HM37-F1
#
_entry.id   AF-A0AAV3HM37-F1
#
_cell.length_a   1.000
_cell.length_b   1.000
_cell.length_c   1.000
_cell.angle_alpha   90.00
_cell.angle_beta   90.00
_cell.angle_gamma   90.00
#
_symmetry.space_group_name_H-M   'P 1'
#
loop_
_entity.id
_entity.type
_entity.pdbx_description
1 polymer ?
#
loop_
_entity_poly.entity_id
_entity_poly.type
_entity_poly.pdbx_seq_one_letter_code
_entity_poly.pdbx_strand_id
1 'polypeptide(L)'
;MSKVRTLLLTSLSLSFSSTGFADWQTEGFVGLTADLYKDEAQTGQCCDTLANRALIAPRLLWWNDSGWAATFSPYAEYEFQSEQGFINLREANITYAGETIEWLLGYGVVYWGVTEVYQPVNVVNQYDGRIALGYEEKMGHPMLQARWLPDWGDVQMLLLPFHQPRKFREPDQRRTLIKPVDDDAIYSDGENALDSAIRIGFWQDALDVGISAFYGNSREPLLVERPNDWQASYARIFQLGTELQWTQDDLLLKWEGTFKSGEGSDYFTLVTGFEYSVYGFSFSQGTLGLIAEYAWDNRDTYAPPTIYNNDAFLGLRWQANDVQDTEFLLSGLFDLEQTSPIYKLTASGRINEHWKWIAEGYYLSSMSSNEPIAYLENDSYFSIGAEYYF
;
A
#
# COMPACT_ATOMS: atom_id res chain seq x y z
N MET A 1 7.41 -11.57 64.75
CA MET A 1 8.60 -10.92 64.15
C MET A 1 8.22 -10.45 62.76
N SER A 2 7.69 -9.23 62.64
CA SER A 2 7.23 -8.63 61.38
C SER A 2 8.30 -7.68 60.85
N LYS A 3 8.71 -7.84 59.59
CA LYS A 3 9.43 -6.79 58.85
C LYS A 3 8.48 -6.19 57.83
N VAL A 4 8.02 -4.99 58.13
CA VAL A 4 7.39 -4.06 57.19
C VAL A 4 8.49 -3.55 56.24
N ARG A 5 8.27 -3.64 54.93
CA ARG A 5 9.05 -2.91 53.93
C ARG A 5 8.08 -2.01 53.15
N THR A 6 8.23 -0.72 53.39
CA THR A 6 7.65 0.40 52.67
C THR A 6 8.17 0.39 51.23
N LEU A 7 7.28 0.38 50.23
CA LEU A 7 7.60 0.75 48.85
C LEU A 7 7.10 2.18 48.61
N LEU A 8 8.04 3.09 48.32
CA LEU A 8 7.76 4.45 47.86
C LEU A 8 7.15 4.38 46.45
N LEU A 9 5.97 4.99 46.27
CA LEU A 9 5.53 5.47 44.96
C LEU A 9 6.35 6.71 44.63
N THR A 10 7.27 6.61 43.67
CA THR A 10 7.83 7.78 42.98
C THR A 10 6.91 8.12 41.81
N SER A 11 6.06 9.13 42.02
CA SER A 11 5.36 9.84 40.95
C SER A 11 6.37 10.61 40.12
N LEU A 12 6.61 10.16 38.88
CA LEU A 12 7.43 10.89 37.92
C LEU A 12 6.56 11.94 37.23
N SER A 13 6.43 13.11 37.86
CA SER A 13 5.86 14.29 37.22
C SER A 13 6.90 14.86 36.25
N LEU A 14 6.78 14.55 34.96
CA LEU A 14 7.47 15.31 33.91
C LEU A 14 6.83 16.69 33.83
N SER A 15 7.43 17.67 34.50
CA SER A 15 7.19 19.08 34.23
C SER A 15 7.87 19.44 32.92
N PHE A 16 7.09 19.55 31.84
CA PHE A 16 7.53 20.17 30.59
C PHE A 16 7.51 21.69 30.75
N SER A 17 8.69 22.31 30.76
CA SER A 17 8.84 23.76 30.66
C SER A 17 8.59 24.18 29.21
N SER A 18 7.42 24.75 28.93
CA SER A 18 7.06 25.28 27.61
C SER A 18 7.79 26.60 27.35
N THR A 19 8.90 26.55 26.62
CA THR A 19 9.45 27.73 25.95
C THR A 19 9.82 27.38 24.52
N GLY A 20 8.91 27.70 23.60
CA GLY A 20 8.97 27.47 22.16
C GLY A 20 7.60 27.04 21.63
N PHE A 21 7.03 27.78 20.67
CA PHE A 21 5.75 27.51 19.99
C PHE A 21 5.85 26.20 19.19
N ALA A 22 5.70 25.08 19.88
CA ALA A 22 5.83 23.76 19.30
C ALA A 22 4.66 22.91 19.78
N ASP A 23 3.88 22.43 18.82
CA ASP A 23 2.68 21.66 19.08
C ASP A 23 2.99 20.17 18.96
N TRP A 24 2.27 19.38 19.75
CA TRP A 24 2.33 17.93 19.74
C TRP A 24 0.93 17.39 19.52
N GLN A 25 0.82 16.44 18.61
CA GLN A 25 -0.40 15.68 18.39
C GLN A 25 -0.09 14.19 18.44
N THR A 26 -0.97 13.44 19.08
CA THR A 26 -0.98 11.98 19.02
C THR A 26 -2.33 11.59 18.50
N GLU A 27 -2.32 10.74 17.49
CA GLU A 27 -3.50 10.17 16.87
C GLU A 27 -3.21 8.71 16.52
N GLY A 28 -4.20 8.00 16.04
CA GLY A 28 -4.01 6.65 15.53
C GLY A 28 -5.24 5.80 15.75
N PHE A 29 -5.08 4.49 15.57
CA PHE A 29 -6.19 3.57 15.81
C PHE A 29 -5.74 2.20 16.31
N VAL A 30 -6.71 1.50 16.91
CA VAL A 30 -6.64 0.07 17.21
C VAL A 30 -7.76 -0.62 16.44
N GLY A 31 -7.41 -1.62 15.63
CA GLY A 31 -8.32 -2.41 14.82
C GLY A 31 -8.43 -3.85 15.32
N LEU A 32 -9.63 -4.41 15.22
CA LEU A 32 -9.88 -5.84 15.32
C LEU A 32 -10.61 -6.30 14.07
N THR A 33 -10.13 -7.38 13.46
CA THR A 33 -10.65 -7.91 12.20
C THR A 33 -10.86 -9.42 12.33
N ALA A 34 -11.93 -9.93 11.75
CA ALA A 34 -12.20 -11.35 11.61
C ALA A 34 -12.32 -11.70 10.11
N ASP A 35 -11.39 -12.52 9.63
CA ASP A 35 -11.37 -13.06 8.27
C ASP A 35 -12.03 -14.45 8.28
N LEU A 36 -13.11 -14.59 7.51
CA LEU A 36 -13.89 -15.82 7.35
C LEU A 36 -13.61 -16.41 5.96
N TYR A 37 -13.01 -17.59 5.91
CA TYR A 37 -12.69 -18.25 4.64
C TYR A 37 -13.81 -19.18 4.19
N LYS A 38 -14.07 -19.19 2.88
CA LYS A 38 -15.08 -20.05 2.25
C LYS A 38 -14.67 -21.51 2.28
N ASP A 39 -13.41 -21.79 2.01
CA ASP A 39 -12.85 -23.13 1.85
C ASP A 39 -11.81 -23.42 2.95
N GLU A 40 -11.63 -24.71 3.28
CA GLU A 40 -10.61 -25.16 4.22
C GLU A 40 -9.19 -24.78 3.75
N ALA A 41 -8.28 -24.65 4.70
CA ALA A 41 -6.91 -24.24 4.44
C ALA A 41 -6.16 -25.28 3.60
N GLN A 42 -5.20 -24.83 2.79
CA GLN A 42 -4.28 -25.76 2.14
C GLN A 42 -3.42 -26.48 3.19
N THR A 43 -2.92 -27.66 2.84
CA THR A 43 -2.11 -28.47 3.77
C THR A 43 -0.87 -27.68 4.23
N GLY A 44 -0.73 -27.48 5.55
CA GLY A 44 0.41 -26.79 6.16
C GLY A 44 0.08 -25.39 6.68
N GLN A 45 -1.04 -24.79 6.24
CA GLN A 45 -1.56 -23.55 6.81
C GLN A 45 -2.42 -23.85 8.04
N CYS A 46 -2.38 -22.96 9.01
CA CYS A 46 -3.34 -22.87 10.08
C CYS A 46 -4.43 -21.85 9.73
N CYS A 47 -5.50 -21.92 10.51
CA CYS A 47 -6.78 -21.24 10.31
C CYS A 47 -7.62 -21.88 9.18
N ASP A 48 -8.35 -22.95 9.50
CA ASP A 48 -9.26 -23.59 8.53
C ASP A 48 -10.21 -22.58 7.90
N THR A 49 -11.07 -21.94 8.70
CA THR A 49 -12.11 -21.02 8.19
C THR A 49 -12.18 -19.68 8.90
N LEU A 50 -11.32 -19.44 9.90
CA LEU A 50 -11.34 -18.22 10.71
C LEU A 50 -9.92 -17.77 11.10
N ALA A 51 -9.58 -16.53 10.75
CA ALA A 51 -8.39 -15.84 11.24
C ALA A 51 -8.78 -14.47 11.82
N ASN A 52 -8.48 -14.25 13.09
CA ASN A 52 -8.69 -12.97 13.77
C ASN A 52 -7.38 -12.21 13.82
N ARG A 53 -7.43 -10.91 13.56
CA ARG A 53 -6.27 -10.03 13.55
C ARG A 53 -6.52 -8.80 14.42
N ALA A 54 -5.48 -8.36 15.11
CA ALA A 54 -5.45 -7.10 15.83
C ALA A 54 -4.36 -6.21 15.23
N LEU A 55 -4.70 -4.96 14.96
CA LEU A 55 -3.78 -3.95 14.42
C LEU A 55 -3.73 -2.77 15.38
N ILE A 56 -2.54 -2.22 15.62
CA ILE A 56 -2.36 -0.96 16.34
C ILE A 56 -1.42 -0.06 15.54
N ALA A 57 -1.86 1.17 15.29
CA ALA A 57 -1.12 2.12 14.46
C ALA A 57 -1.19 3.53 15.08
N PRO A 58 -0.40 3.82 16.13
CA PRO A 58 -0.29 5.17 16.67
C PRO A 58 0.57 6.04 15.76
N ARG A 59 0.32 7.34 15.80
CA ARG A 59 1.06 8.36 15.09
C ARG A 59 1.33 9.53 16.01
N LEU A 60 2.61 9.88 16.14
CA LEU A 60 3.07 11.02 16.90
C LEU A 60 3.57 12.08 15.92
N LEU A 61 3.05 13.28 16.09
CA LEU A 61 3.34 14.43 15.26
C LEU A 61 3.86 15.56 16.13
N TRP A 62 4.87 16.24 15.61
CA TRP A 62 5.42 17.45 16.20
C TRP A 62 5.65 18.47 15.08
N TRP A 63 5.36 19.74 15.33
CA TRP A 63 5.69 20.81 14.40
C TRP A 63 5.92 22.15 15.11
N ASN A 64 6.46 23.12 14.37
CA ASN A 64 6.63 24.49 14.84
C ASN A 64 6.34 25.52 13.73
N ASP A 65 6.20 26.78 14.16
CA ASP A 65 5.94 27.92 13.25
C ASP A 65 7.10 28.23 12.28
N SER A 66 8.27 27.59 12.46
CA SER A 66 9.43 27.77 11.59
C SER A 66 9.45 26.76 10.42
N GLY A 67 8.36 26.02 10.20
CA GLY A 67 8.19 25.09 9.10
C GLY A 67 8.77 23.70 9.34
N TRP A 68 9.30 23.41 10.54
CA TRP A 68 9.79 22.07 10.86
C TRP A 68 8.65 21.19 11.37
N ALA A 69 8.65 19.93 10.96
CA ALA A 69 7.83 18.89 11.55
C ALA A 69 8.59 17.59 11.72
N ALA A 70 8.10 16.73 12.61
CA ALA A 70 8.59 15.37 12.79
C ALA A 70 7.40 14.42 12.95
N THR A 71 7.48 13.28 12.28
CA THR A 71 6.44 12.25 12.30
C THR A 71 7.05 10.93 12.74
N PHE A 72 6.38 10.23 13.65
CA PHE A 72 6.69 8.85 14.03
C PHE A 72 5.40 8.02 14.01
N SER A 73 5.33 7.05 13.10
CA SER A 73 4.13 6.26 12.79
C SER A 73 4.47 4.77 12.70
N PRO A 74 4.72 4.09 13.84
CA PRO A 74 4.86 2.65 13.86
C PRO A 74 3.49 1.97 13.74
N TYR A 75 3.49 0.71 13.36
CA TYR A 75 2.30 -0.12 13.41
C TYR A 75 2.67 -1.57 13.71
N ALA A 76 1.74 -2.29 14.32
CA ALA A 76 1.91 -3.68 14.67
C ALA A 76 0.62 -4.46 14.42
N GLU A 77 0.76 -5.63 13.80
CA GLU A 77 -0.35 -6.55 13.55
C GLU A 77 -0.05 -7.91 14.21
N TYR A 78 -1.09 -8.55 14.72
CA TYR A 78 -1.02 -9.91 15.29
C TYR A 78 -2.24 -10.73 14.88
N GLU A 79 -2.01 -11.93 14.36
CA GLU A 79 -3.02 -12.91 13.97
C GLU A 79 -3.09 -14.01 15.03
N PHE A 80 -4.26 -14.17 15.65
CA PHE A 80 -4.39 -14.98 16.86
C PHE A 80 -4.31 -16.49 16.61
N GLN A 81 -4.80 -16.97 15.46
CA GLN A 81 -4.89 -18.40 15.19
C GLN A 81 -3.56 -18.99 14.69
N SER A 82 -2.76 -18.20 13.96
CA SER A 82 -1.39 -18.57 13.57
C SER A 82 -0.35 -18.22 14.61
N GLU A 83 -0.71 -17.42 15.61
CA GLU A 83 0.21 -16.86 16.58
C GLU A 83 1.33 -16.02 15.94
N GLN A 84 1.11 -15.53 14.71
CA GLN A 84 2.05 -14.71 13.95
C GLN A 84 1.78 -13.22 14.12
N GLY A 85 2.83 -12.41 14.08
CA GLY A 85 2.69 -10.97 14.11
C GLY A 85 3.97 -10.25 13.75
N PHE A 86 3.86 -8.94 13.55
CA PHE A 86 5.00 -8.11 13.19
C PHE A 86 4.83 -6.68 13.71
N ILE A 87 5.96 -5.98 13.78
CA ILE A 87 6.02 -4.53 14.01
C ILE A 87 6.78 -3.94 12.83
N ASN A 88 6.28 -2.83 12.29
CA ASN A 88 6.91 -2.12 11.19
C ASN A 88 6.71 -0.61 11.34
N LEU A 89 7.31 0.16 10.44
CA LEU A 89 7.36 1.61 10.49
C LEU A 89 6.87 2.20 9.18
N ARG A 90 5.77 2.97 9.21
CA ARG A 90 5.31 3.72 8.04
C ARG A 90 6.14 4.98 7.87
N GLU A 91 6.29 5.74 8.95
CA GLU A 91 6.99 7.03 8.92
C GLU A 91 7.85 7.21 10.17
N ALA A 92 9.05 7.76 9.97
CA ALA A 92 9.94 8.25 11.02
C ALA A 92 10.86 9.29 10.40
N ASN A 93 10.36 10.50 10.25
CA ASN A 93 11.02 11.54 9.47
C ASN A 93 10.98 12.89 10.16
N ILE A 94 11.89 13.75 9.71
CA ILE A 94 11.87 15.18 9.96
C ILE A 94 11.67 15.86 8.62
N THR A 95 10.75 16.81 8.58
CA THR A 95 10.46 17.63 7.41
C THR A 95 10.73 19.10 7.69
N TYR A 96 11.08 19.82 6.63
CA TYR A 96 11.14 21.28 6.64
C TYR A 96 10.35 21.79 5.44
N ALA A 97 9.32 22.59 5.72
CA ALA A 97 8.48 23.25 4.72
C ALA A 97 8.87 24.73 4.62
N GLY A 98 9.58 25.09 3.54
CA GLY A 98 9.82 26.47 3.15
C GLY A 98 8.73 26.99 2.20
N GLU A 99 8.92 28.20 1.67
CA GLU A 99 7.93 28.83 0.76
C GLU A 99 7.82 28.10 -0.59
N THR A 100 8.95 27.64 -1.14
CA THR A 100 9.00 27.02 -2.49
C THR A 100 9.68 25.66 -2.51
N ILE A 101 10.20 25.20 -1.38
CA ILE A 101 10.91 23.93 -1.27
C ILE A 101 10.62 23.25 0.06
N GLU A 102 10.36 21.95 -0.03
CA GLU A 102 10.17 21.07 1.11
C GLU A 102 11.30 20.04 1.13
N TRP A 103 11.76 19.70 2.34
CA TRP A 103 12.73 18.64 2.57
C TRP A 103 12.13 17.59 3.48
N LEU A 104 12.45 16.32 3.23
CA LEU A 104 12.18 15.21 4.13
C LEU A 104 13.46 14.39 4.30
N LEU A 105 13.81 14.12 5.55
CA LEU A 105 14.90 13.22 5.93
C LEU A 105 14.37 12.17 6.90
N GLY A 106 14.53 10.89 6.55
CA GLY A 106 14.18 9.77 7.41
C GLY A 106 13.37 8.72 6.68
N TYR A 107 12.46 8.06 7.38
CA TYR A 107 11.57 7.02 6.84
C TYR A 107 10.28 7.66 6.32
N GLY A 108 9.98 7.50 5.03
CA GLY A 108 8.81 8.09 4.40
C GLY A 108 8.11 7.15 3.41
N VAL A 109 6.87 7.50 3.06
CA VAL A 109 6.10 6.82 2.01
C VAL A 109 5.76 7.80 0.91
N VAL A 110 6.00 7.39 -0.33
CA VAL A 110 5.73 8.15 -1.55
C VAL A 110 4.71 7.39 -2.38
N TYR A 111 3.71 8.12 -2.86
CA TYR A 111 2.67 7.62 -3.74
C TYR A 111 2.70 8.42 -5.04
N TRP A 112 2.88 7.70 -6.15
CA TRP A 112 2.69 8.16 -7.51
C TRP A 112 1.62 7.28 -8.18
N GLY A 113 1.06 7.72 -9.30
CA GLY A 113 -0.03 7.04 -9.98
C GLY A 113 -1.38 7.70 -9.76
N VAL A 114 -2.27 7.40 -10.69
CA VAL A 114 -3.63 7.95 -10.82
C VAL A 114 -4.68 6.86 -11.01
N THR A 115 -4.28 5.65 -11.38
CA THR A 115 -5.17 4.50 -11.67
C THR A 115 -5.53 3.72 -10.41
N GLU A 116 -6.61 2.94 -10.47
CA GLU A 116 -7.18 2.21 -9.33
C GLU A 116 -6.65 0.77 -9.24
N VAL A 117 -6.57 0.05 -10.37
CA VAL A 117 -6.25 -1.39 -10.40
C VAL A 117 -4.79 -1.69 -10.09
N TYR A 118 -3.87 -0.92 -10.68
CA TYR A 118 -2.43 -1.12 -10.57
C TYR A 118 -1.72 0.15 -11.00
N GLN A 119 -0.84 0.70 -10.16
CA GLN A 119 -0.06 1.90 -10.49
C GLN A 119 1.40 1.55 -10.84
N PRO A 120 1.74 1.21 -12.10
CA PRO A 120 3.10 0.80 -12.47
C PRO A 120 4.15 1.90 -12.25
N VAL A 121 3.76 3.18 -12.27
CA VAL A 121 4.69 4.28 -11.99
C VAL A 121 5.13 4.32 -10.53
N ASN A 122 4.41 3.63 -9.63
CA ASN A 122 4.51 3.78 -8.19
C ASN A 122 5.64 2.96 -7.53
N VAL A 123 6.88 3.17 -8.00
CA VAL A 123 8.03 2.28 -7.78
C VAL A 123 8.93 2.63 -6.59
N VAL A 124 8.74 3.78 -5.94
CA VAL A 124 9.69 4.26 -4.90
C VAL A 124 9.70 3.35 -3.66
N ASN A 125 8.52 3.12 -3.09
CA ASN A 125 8.33 2.36 -1.85
C ASN A 125 8.01 0.90 -2.12
N GLN A 126 8.43 0.05 -1.20
CA GLN A 126 8.13 -1.38 -1.20
C GLN A 126 6.70 -1.62 -0.68
N TYR A 127 5.96 -2.54 -1.28
CA TYR A 127 4.67 -2.99 -0.76
C TYR A 127 4.86 -4.02 0.36
N ASP A 128 3.97 -4.00 1.35
CA ASP A 128 3.94 -4.97 2.46
C ASP A 128 3.05 -6.17 2.11
N GLY A 129 3.67 -7.25 1.63
CA GLY A 129 2.98 -8.48 1.25
C GLY A 129 2.39 -9.26 2.44
N ARG A 130 2.53 -8.76 3.68
CA ARG A 130 1.88 -9.37 4.85
C ARG A 130 0.43 -8.94 5.03
N ILE A 131 0.07 -7.75 4.56
CA ILE A 131 -1.21 -7.09 4.87
C ILE A 131 -2.21 -7.26 3.72
N ALA A 132 -1.75 -7.03 2.49
CA ALA A 132 -2.59 -7.06 1.30
C ALA A 132 -2.00 -8.01 0.24
N LEU A 133 -2.89 -8.63 -0.54
CA LEU A 133 -2.52 -9.53 -1.64
C LEU A 133 -2.00 -8.79 -2.88
N GLY A 134 -2.23 -7.48 -2.98
CA GLY A 134 -1.90 -6.65 -4.13
C GLY A 134 -1.08 -5.40 -3.77
N TYR A 135 -1.31 -4.33 -4.52
CA TYR A 135 -0.56 -3.08 -4.45
C TYR A 135 -1.29 -2.03 -3.58
N GLU A 136 -1.73 -2.41 -2.39
CA GLU A 136 -2.58 -1.55 -1.54
C GLU A 136 -1.80 -0.91 -0.38
N GLU A 137 -0.90 -1.67 0.25
CA GLU A 137 -0.22 -1.24 1.48
C GLU A 137 1.28 -1.13 1.29
N LYS A 138 1.84 0.04 1.61
CA LYS A 138 3.25 0.36 1.45
C LYS A 138 4.00 0.41 2.77
N MET A 139 5.24 -0.02 2.72
CA MET A 139 6.22 0.18 3.79
C MET A 139 6.94 1.50 3.61
N GLY A 140 7.31 2.12 4.74
CA GLY A 140 8.22 3.26 4.70
C GLY A 140 9.58 2.87 4.13
N HIS A 141 10.31 3.86 3.65
CA HIS A 141 11.64 3.68 3.07
C HIS A 141 12.58 4.79 3.57
N PRO A 142 13.85 4.50 3.88
CA PRO A 142 14.83 5.54 4.19
C PRO A 142 15.04 6.43 2.98
N MET A 143 14.87 7.73 3.14
CA MET A 143 15.01 8.67 2.04
C MET A 143 15.50 10.05 2.49
N LEU A 144 16.21 10.70 1.57
CA LEU A 144 16.32 12.14 1.50
C LEU A 144 15.49 12.58 0.29
N GLN A 145 14.48 13.40 0.54
CA GLN A 145 13.62 13.95 -0.50
C GLN A 145 13.69 15.47 -0.48
N ALA A 146 13.76 16.05 -1.67
CA ALA A 146 13.52 17.46 -1.92
C ALA A 146 12.30 17.59 -2.85
N ARG A 147 11.34 18.44 -2.49
CA ARG A 147 10.21 18.80 -3.35
C ARG A 147 10.24 20.28 -3.63
N TRP A 148 10.51 20.66 -4.88
CA TRP A 148 10.42 22.04 -5.35
C TRP A 148 9.02 22.31 -5.89
N LEU A 149 8.43 23.43 -5.51
CA LEU A 149 7.02 23.79 -5.74
C LEU A 149 6.90 25.09 -6.56
N PRO A 150 7.16 25.06 -7.88
CA PRO A 150 6.85 26.18 -8.76
C PRO A 150 5.34 26.31 -9.04
N ASP A 151 4.90 27.48 -9.53
CA ASP A 151 3.47 27.74 -9.79
C ASP A 151 2.81 26.80 -10.83
N TRP A 152 3.61 26.17 -11.69
CA TRP A 152 3.14 25.28 -12.77
C TRP A 152 3.10 23.81 -12.38
N GLY A 153 3.64 23.42 -11.23
CA GLY A 153 3.95 22.02 -11.00
C GLY A 153 4.73 21.71 -9.72
N ASP A 154 5.25 20.49 -9.66
CA ASP A 154 6.14 20.03 -8.61
C ASP A 154 7.31 19.22 -9.17
N VAL A 155 8.48 19.35 -8.54
CA VAL A 155 9.64 18.51 -8.85
C VAL A 155 10.09 17.81 -7.58
N GLN A 156 9.93 16.49 -7.55
CA GLN A 156 10.38 15.63 -6.46
C GLN A 156 11.69 14.94 -6.84
N MET A 157 12.70 15.08 -5.99
CA MET A 157 13.99 14.41 -6.13
C MET A 157 14.24 13.56 -4.90
N LEU A 158 14.60 12.30 -5.10
CA LEU A 158 14.74 11.31 -4.02
C LEU A 158 16.08 10.59 -4.12
N LEU A 159 16.73 10.45 -2.97
CA LEU A 159 17.86 9.57 -2.74
C LEU A 159 17.49 8.56 -1.66
N LEU A 160 17.75 7.28 -1.93
CA LEU A 160 17.26 6.14 -1.15
C LEU A 160 18.48 5.26 -0.81
N PRO A 161 19.15 5.50 0.33
CA PRO A 161 20.45 4.90 0.64
C PRO A 161 20.41 3.41 0.99
N PHE A 162 19.25 2.87 1.36
CA PHE A 162 19.11 1.47 1.78
C PHE A 162 17.86 0.87 1.16
N HIS A 163 18.02 -0.26 0.47
CA HIS A 163 16.89 -1.04 -0.01
C HIS A 163 16.03 -1.56 1.15
N GLN A 164 14.73 -1.72 0.90
CA GLN A 164 13.80 -2.35 1.83
C GLN A 164 13.22 -3.60 1.17
N PRO A 165 13.63 -4.81 1.59
CA PRO A 165 13.10 -6.05 1.04
C PRO A 165 11.59 -6.16 1.27
N ARG A 166 10.87 -6.73 0.30
CA ARG A 166 9.48 -7.14 0.47
C ARG A 166 9.36 -8.10 1.64
N LYS A 167 8.35 -7.90 2.49
CA LYS A 167 7.98 -8.85 3.53
C LYS A 167 6.80 -9.69 3.07
N PHE A 168 6.81 -10.96 3.46
CA PHE A 168 5.84 -11.98 3.04
C PHE A 168 5.19 -12.59 4.29
N ARG A 169 3.98 -13.14 4.12
CA ARG A 169 3.31 -13.91 5.18
C ARG A 169 4.08 -15.20 5.45
N GLU A 170 4.00 -15.70 6.67
CA GLU A 170 4.56 -17.00 7.00
C GLU A 170 3.73 -18.14 6.39
N PRO A 171 4.32 -19.30 6.05
CA PRO A 171 3.61 -20.40 5.37
C PRO A 171 2.48 -21.04 6.19
N ASP A 172 2.46 -20.81 7.49
CA ASP A 172 1.40 -21.25 8.38
C ASP A 172 0.17 -20.32 8.34
N GLN A 173 0.24 -19.14 7.76
CA GLN A 173 -0.90 -18.24 7.67
C GLN A 173 -1.75 -18.52 6.42
N ARG A 174 -3.03 -18.09 6.39
CA ARG A 174 -3.77 -18.01 5.13
C ARG A 174 -3.18 -16.94 4.21
N ARG A 175 -3.45 -16.98 2.90
CA ARG A 175 -2.97 -16.01 1.90
C ARG A 175 -1.45 -15.94 1.75
N THR A 176 -0.78 -17.06 1.96
CA THR A 176 0.67 -17.16 1.98
C THR A 176 1.20 -17.96 0.79
N LEU A 177 2.48 -17.77 0.50
CA LEU A 177 3.20 -18.60 -0.47
C LEU A 177 3.36 -20.03 0.09
N ILE A 178 3.47 -21.00 -0.82
CA ILE A 178 3.59 -22.43 -0.46
C ILE A 178 4.86 -22.81 0.32
N LYS A 179 5.86 -21.91 0.37
CA LYS A 179 7.13 -22.06 1.10
C LYS A 179 7.51 -20.69 1.68
N PRO A 180 8.31 -20.64 2.76
CA PRO A 180 8.78 -19.37 3.29
C PRO A 180 9.72 -18.69 2.30
N VAL A 181 9.84 -17.36 2.38
CA VAL A 181 10.86 -16.61 1.65
C VAL A 181 12.00 -16.31 2.62
N ASP A 182 13.21 -16.72 2.27
CA ASP A 182 14.41 -16.46 3.07
C ASP A 182 14.70 -14.95 3.14
N ASP A 183 15.13 -14.49 4.32
CA ASP A 183 15.59 -13.12 4.54
C ASP A 183 16.92 -12.83 3.83
N ASP A 184 17.70 -13.86 3.46
CA ASP A 184 18.93 -13.73 2.66
C ASP A 184 18.63 -13.49 1.17
N ALA A 185 18.33 -12.23 0.83
CA ALA A 185 18.03 -11.81 -0.53
C ALA A 185 19.28 -11.62 -1.40
N ILE A 186 19.14 -11.87 -2.71
CA ILE A 186 20.17 -11.63 -3.72
C ILE A 186 19.96 -10.25 -4.34
N TYR A 187 21.04 -9.50 -4.53
CA TYR A 187 21.04 -8.19 -5.21
C TYR A 187 22.05 -8.18 -6.33
N SER A 188 21.66 -7.76 -7.53
CA SER A 188 22.57 -7.69 -8.68
C SER A 188 23.75 -6.74 -8.46
N ASP A 189 23.49 -5.56 -7.88
CA ASP A 189 24.49 -4.50 -7.64
C ASP A 189 24.75 -4.25 -6.13
N GLY A 190 24.30 -5.18 -5.28
CA GLY A 190 24.40 -5.08 -3.82
C GLY A 190 23.20 -4.42 -3.14
N GLU A 191 22.97 -4.82 -1.89
CA GLU A 191 21.85 -4.37 -1.05
C GLU A 191 21.88 -2.86 -0.77
N ASN A 192 23.08 -2.32 -0.52
CA ASN A 192 23.31 -0.94 -0.13
C ASN A 192 23.60 -0.01 -1.32
N ALA A 193 23.20 -0.41 -2.52
CA ALA A 193 23.27 0.46 -3.68
C ALA A 193 22.31 1.65 -3.49
N LEU A 194 22.79 2.86 -3.78
CA LEU A 194 21.96 4.07 -3.69
C LEU A 194 20.89 4.03 -4.78
N ASP A 195 19.61 3.93 -4.41
CA ASP A 195 18.52 4.14 -5.35
C ASP A 195 18.23 5.65 -5.48
N SER A 196 17.75 6.06 -6.64
CA SER A 196 17.43 7.46 -6.92
C SER A 196 16.17 7.56 -7.76
N ALA A 197 15.39 8.61 -7.53
CA ALA A 197 14.18 8.84 -8.28
C ALA A 197 13.96 10.34 -8.51
N ILE A 198 13.34 10.69 -9.63
CA ILE A 198 12.85 12.03 -9.90
C ILE A 198 11.45 11.95 -10.49
N ARG A 199 10.57 12.87 -10.08
CA ARG A 199 9.26 13.07 -10.70
C ARG A 199 9.07 14.55 -10.96
N ILE A 200 8.60 14.88 -12.15
CA ILE A 200 8.17 16.22 -12.56
C ILE A 200 6.68 16.15 -12.82
N GLY A 201 5.89 16.81 -11.98
CA GLY A 201 4.45 17.00 -12.16
C GLY A 201 4.16 18.37 -12.75
N PHE A 202 3.19 18.43 -13.65
CA PHE A 202 2.67 19.65 -14.27
C PHE A 202 1.14 19.60 -14.22
N TRP A 203 0.51 20.70 -13.87
CA TRP A 203 -0.94 20.84 -13.89
C TRP A 203 -1.36 22.10 -14.63
N GLN A 204 -2.36 21.98 -15.50
CA GLN A 204 -2.97 23.10 -16.21
C GLN A 204 -4.45 22.84 -16.44
N ASP A 205 -5.29 23.71 -15.87
CA ASP A 205 -6.74 23.63 -15.95
C ASP A 205 -7.28 22.25 -15.52
N ALA A 206 -7.73 21.45 -16.48
CA ALA A 206 -8.29 20.12 -16.30
C ALA A 206 -7.25 18.98 -16.42
N LEU A 207 -6.01 19.30 -16.79
CA LEU A 207 -4.98 18.34 -17.15
C LEU A 207 -3.87 18.29 -16.10
N ASP A 208 -3.62 17.11 -15.56
CA ASP A 208 -2.46 16.79 -14.73
C ASP A 208 -1.57 15.79 -15.47
N VAL A 209 -0.26 16.04 -15.51
CA VAL A 209 0.74 15.18 -16.15
C VAL A 209 1.92 14.98 -15.22
N GLY A 210 2.38 13.74 -15.10
CA GLY A 210 3.62 13.41 -14.40
C GLY A 210 4.59 12.66 -15.32
N ILE A 211 5.87 12.98 -15.20
CA ILE A 211 6.96 12.20 -15.79
C ILE A 211 7.92 11.84 -14.68
N SER A 212 8.27 10.56 -14.58
CA SER A 212 9.16 10.05 -13.56
C SER A 212 10.29 9.20 -14.13
N ALA A 213 11.40 9.15 -13.40
CA ALA A 213 12.48 8.22 -13.64
C ALA A 213 12.94 7.64 -12.31
N PHE A 214 13.19 6.33 -12.30
CA PHE A 214 13.73 5.60 -11.15
C PHE A 214 14.91 4.77 -11.59
N TYR A 215 16.00 4.82 -10.82
CA TYR A 215 17.16 3.97 -10.98
C TYR A 215 17.50 3.37 -9.63
N GLY A 216 17.29 2.06 -9.47
CA GLY A 216 17.29 1.44 -8.16
C GLY A 216 17.15 -0.08 -8.15
N ASN A 217 17.29 -0.68 -6.99
CA ASN A 217 16.89 -2.07 -6.77
C ASN A 217 15.36 -2.18 -6.91
N SER A 218 14.89 -3.13 -7.72
CA SER A 218 13.47 -3.34 -8.00
C SER A 218 12.64 -3.49 -6.73
N ARG A 219 11.37 -3.07 -6.77
CA ARG A 219 10.41 -3.32 -5.68
C ARG A 219 9.56 -4.57 -5.91
N GLU A 220 9.87 -5.33 -6.96
CA GLU A 220 9.25 -6.60 -7.32
C GLU A 220 10.35 -7.67 -7.32
N PRO A 221 10.45 -8.52 -6.30
CA PRO A 221 11.46 -9.57 -6.29
C PRO A 221 11.07 -10.70 -7.24
N LEU A 222 12.07 -11.24 -7.96
CA LEU A 222 11.94 -12.57 -8.56
C LEU A 222 12.16 -13.61 -7.46
N LEU A 223 11.21 -14.52 -7.27
CA LEU A 223 11.34 -15.60 -6.29
C LEU A 223 12.01 -16.81 -6.93
N VAL A 224 13.23 -17.10 -6.50
CA VAL A 224 14.00 -18.26 -6.96
C VAL A 224 13.68 -19.46 -6.07
N GLU A 225 13.12 -20.53 -6.65
CA GLU A 225 12.76 -21.72 -5.90
C GLU A 225 14.00 -22.47 -5.39
N ARG A 226 14.01 -22.81 -4.11
CA ARG A 226 14.95 -23.76 -3.50
C ARG A 226 14.17 -24.91 -2.85
N PRO A 227 14.84 -25.98 -2.39
CA PRO A 227 14.14 -27.17 -1.89
C PRO A 227 13.14 -26.89 -0.75
N ASN A 228 13.47 -25.99 0.18
CA ASN A 228 12.69 -25.75 1.39
C ASN A 228 12.09 -24.33 1.49
N ASP A 229 12.54 -23.40 0.65
CA ASP A 229 12.19 -21.99 0.71
C ASP A 229 12.28 -21.35 -0.68
N TRP A 230 11.92 -20.06 -0.75
CA TRP A 230 12.19 -19.17 -1.87
C TRP A 230 13.29 -18.21 -1.50
N GLN A 231 14.16 -17.87 -2.45
CA GLN A 231 15.11 -16.78 -2.29
C GLN A 231 14.67 -15.59 -3.14
N ALA A 232 14.46 -14.44 -2.51
CA ALA A 232 14.14 -13.21 -3.22
C ALA A 232 15.38 -12.67 -3.96
N SER A 233 15.23 -12.36 -5.25
CA SER A 233 16.26 -11.74 -6.07
C SER A 233 15.78 -10.38 -6.57
N TYR A 234 16.55 -9.34 -6.25
CA TYR A 234 16.28 -7.96 -6.65
C TYR A 234 17.26 -7.53 -7.73
N ALA A 235 16.73 -7.33 -8.94
CA ALA A 235 17.49 -6.76 -10.03
C ALA A 235 17.68 -5.24 -9.85
N ARG A 236 18.74 -4.71 -10.46
CA ARG A 236 18.89 -3.27 -10.65
C ARG A 236 18.09 -2.85 -11.88
N ILE A 237 17.15 -1.93 -11.70
CA ILE A 237 16.28 -1.47 -12.77
C ILE A 237 16.49 0.00 -13.10
N PHE A 238 16.23 0.33 -14.35
CA PHE A 238 15.91 1.68 -14.78
C PHE A 238 14.47 1.70 -15.29
N GLN A 239 13.65 2.58 -14.72
CA GLN A 239 12.25 2.76 -15.08
C GLN A 239 12.02 4.22 -15.49
N LEU A 240 11.40 4.42 -16.65
CA LEU A 240 10.77 5.68 -17.03
C LEU A 240 9.27 5.52 -16.85
N GLY A 241 8.63 6.48 -16.18
CA GLY A 241 7.21 6.49 -15.92
C GLY A 241 6.57 7.77 -16.43
N THR A 242 5.30 7.65 -16.76
CA THR A 242 4.49 8.74 -17.28
C THR A 242 3.06 8.52 -16.82
N GLU A 243 2.41 9.57 -16.34
CA GLU A 243 1.04 9.54 -15.84
C GLU A 243 0.29 10.75 -16.36
N LEU A 244 -1.00 10.58 -16.65
CA LEU A 244 -1.88 11.62 -17.14
C LEU A 244 -3.25 11.44 -16.53
N GLN A 245 -3.80 12.54 -16.05
CA GLN A 245 -5.17 12.62 -15.59
C GLN A 245 -5.85 13.82 -16.26
N TRP A 246 -7.02 13.60 -16.84
CA TRP A 246 -7.83 14.68 -17.40
C TRP A 246 -9.24 14.64 -16.79
N THR A 247 -9.62 15.75 -16.15
CA THR A 247 -10.87 15.88 -15.41
C THR A 247 -11.81 16.86 -16.11
N GLN A 248 -12.93 16.38 -16.64
CA GLN A 248 -13.93 17.21 -17.29
C GLN A 248 -15.32 16.88 -16.75
N ASP A 249 -15.90 17.83 -16.03
CA ASP A 249 -17.19 17.68 -15.36
C ASP A 249 -17.19 16.41 -14.49
N ASP A 250 -18.01 15.43 -14.85
CA ASP A 250 -18.19 14.18 -14.09
C ASP A 250 -17.29 13.03 -14.60
N LEU A 251 -16.49 13.26 -15.64
CA LEU A 251 -15.62 12.28 -16.29
C LEU A 251 -14.15 12.53 -15.94
N LEU A 252 -13.49 11.47 -15.49
CA LEU A 252 -12.06 11.42 -15.24
C LEU A 252 -11.42 10.42 -16.22
N LEU A 253 -10.48 10.86 -17.04
CA LEU A 253 -9.66 9.96 -17.87
C LEU A 253 -8.30 9.80 -17.23
N LYS A 254 -7.81 8.56 -17.17
CA LYS A 254 -6.57 8.19 -16.49
C LYS A 254 -5.69 7.38 -17.42
N TRP A 255 -4.39 7.64 -17.35
CA TRP A 255 -3.38 6.88 -18.07
C TRP A 255 -2.09 6.82 -17.27
N GLU A 256 -1.45 5.65 -17.27
CA GLU A 256 -0.11 5.39 -16.74
C GLU A 256 0.66 4.51 -17.72
N GLY A 257 1.91 4.85 -17.95
CA GLY A 257 2.82 4.10 -18.81
C GLY A 257 4.19 4.00 -18.18
N THR A 258 4.83 2.85 -18.31
CA THR A 258 6.23 2.68 -17.89
C THR A 258 7.04 1.90 -18.90
N PHE A 259 8.28 2.33 -19.13
CA PHE A 259 9.33 1.52 -19.75
C PHE A 259 10.29 1.07 -18.66
N LYS A 260 10.58 -0.24 -18.58
CA LYS A 260 11.51 -0.80 -17.59
C LYS A 260 12.59 -1.63 -18.26
N SER A 261 13.81 -1.52 -17.74
CA SER A 261 15.00 -2.29 -18.15
C SER A 261 15.75 -2.81 -16.92
N GLY A 262 16.49 -3.92 -17.07
CA GLY A 262 17.31 -4.53 -16.01
C GLY A 262 16.73 -5.82 -15.39
N GLU A 263 15.49 -6.19 -15.73
CA GLU A 263 14.80 -7.41 -15.27
C GLU A 263 14.46 -8.32 -16.46
N GLY A 264 15.46 -9.04 -16.99
CA GLY A 264 15.28 -9.80 -18.23
C GLY A 264 15.32 -8.90 -19.46
N SER A 265 14.36 -9.06 -20.38
CA SER A 265 14.22 -8.16 -21.54
C SER A 265 13.55 -6.84 -21.13
N ASP A 266 13.85 -5.76 -21.84
CA ASP A 266 13.16 -4.49 -21.65
C ASP A 266 11.66 -4.65 -21.96
N TYR A 267 10.81 -4.05 -21.14
CA TYR A 267 9.36 -4.19 -21.26
C TYR A 267 8.62 -2.87 -20.99
N PHE A 268 7.35 -2.84 -21.41
CA PHE A 268 6.43 -1.74 -21.25
C PHE A 268 5.18 -2.21 -20.49
N THR A 269 4.70 -1.33 -19.62
CA THR A 269 3.45 -1.50 -18.88
C THR A 269 2.56 -0.30 -19.14
N LEU A 270 1.27 -0.55 -19.30
CA LEU A 270 0.24 0.43 -19.60
C LEU A 270 -0.96 0.17 -18.70
N VAL A 271 -1.49 1.22 -18.07
CA VAL A 271 -2.82 1.20 -17.47
C VAL A 271 -3.58 2.41 -17.98
N THR A 272 -4.78 2.22 -18.50
CA THR A 272 -5.60 3.32 -19.02
C THR A 272 -7.06 3.07 -18.73
N GLY A 273 -7.81 4.13 -18.46
CA GLY A 273 -9.20 3.97 -18.08
C GLY A 273 -9.92 5.27 -17.81
N PHE A 274 -11.10 5.13 -17.25
CA PHE A 274 -11.91 6.26 -16.85
C PHE A 274 -12.71 5.99 -15.58
N GLU A 275 -13.09 7.09 -14.93
CA GLU A 275 -14.14 7.12 -13.91
C GLU A 275 -15.25 8.06 -14.33
N TYR A 276 -16.50 7.68 -14.10
CA TYR A 276 -17.65 8.52 -14.35
C TYR A 276 -18.56 8.59 -13.13
N SER A 277 -18.82 9.81 -12.65
CA SER A 277 -19.63 10.05 -11.46
C SER A 277 -21.07 10.43 -11.79
N VAL A 278 -22.03 9.72 -11.21
CA VAL A 278 -23.47 10.01 -11.29
C VAL A 278 -23.93 10.55 -9.94
N TYR A 279 -24.11 11.86 -9.87
CA TYR A 279 -24.57 12.53 -8.65
C TYR A 279 -26.08 12.42 -8.46
N GLY A 280 -26.52 12.38 -7.18
CA GLY A 280 -27.93 12.25 -6.82
C GLY A 280 -28.51 10.88 -7.16
N PHE A 281 -27.68 9.83 -7.16
CA PHE A 281 -28.09 8.46 -7.43
C PHE A 281 -28.77 7.86 -6.18
N SER A 282 -29.93 7.20 -6.37
CA SER A 282 -30.82 6.65 -5.33
C SER A 282 -31.78 7.66 -4.69
N PHE A 283 -32.46 7.25 -3.62
CA PHE A 283 -33.33 8.09 -2.78
C PHE A 283 -32.53 8.99 -1.81
N SER A 284 -31.19 8.97 -1.89
CA SER A 284 -30.25 9.80 -1.15
C SER A 284 -29.54 10.81 -2.07
N GLN A 285 -28.81 11.77 -1.49
CA GLN A 285 -27.89 12.67 -2.21
C GLN A 285 -26.56 11.98 -2.56
N GLY A 286 -26.56 10.65 -2.72
CA GLY A 286 -25.35 9.85 -2.92
C GLY A 286 -24.78 9.96 -4.33
N THR A 287 -23.55 9.50 -4.49
CA THR A 287 -22.83 9.46 -5.77
C THR A 287 -22.59 8.01 -6.18
N LEU A 288 -22.84 7.67 -7.44
CA LEU A 288 -22.44 6.39 -8.04
C LEU A 288 -21.29 6.63 -9.03
N GLY A 289 -20.11 6.10 -8.72
CA GLY A 289 -18.96 6.06 -9.62
C GLY A 289 -18.92 4.76 -10.44
N LEU A 290 -18.71 4.89 -11.74
CA LEU A 290 -18.38 3.80 -12.65
C LEU A 290 -16.89 3.87 -12.93
N ILE A 291 -16.17 2.76 -12.77
CA ILE A 291 -14.73 2.68 -13.01
C ILE A 291 -14.49 1.60 -14.06
N ALA A 292 -13.71 1.91 -15.08
CA ALA A 292 -13.24 0.93 -16.04
C ALA A 292 -11.80 1.23 -16.43
N GLU A 293 -10.91 0.26 -16.20
CA GLU A 293 -9.48 0.36 -16.53
C GLU A 293 -9.04 -0.89 -17.30
N TYR A 294 -8.04 -0.72 -18.15
CA TYR A 294 -7.37 -1.77 -18.90
C TYR A 294 -5.90 -1.74 -18.55
N ALA A 295 -5.38 -2.87 -18.07
CA ALA A 295 -3.98 -3.07 -17.74
C ALA A 295 -3.32 -3.98 -18.77
N TRP A 296 -2.15 -3.56 -19.25
CA TRP A 296 -1.35 -4.31 -20.20
C TRP A 296 0.13 -4.30 -19.82
N ASP A 297 0.78 -5.45 -19.87
CA ASP A 297 2.20 -5.62 -19.56
C ASP A 297 2.79 -6.70 -20.45
N ASN A 298 3.93 -6.40 -21.10
CA ASN A 298 4.60 -7.34 -22.01
C ASN A 298 5.91 -7.92 -21.45
N ARG A 299 6.10 -7.91 -20.13
CA ARG A 299 7.26 -8.52 -19.49
C ARG A 299 7.38 -10.01 -19.85
N ASP A 300 8.63 -10.47 -19.97
CA ASP A 300 8.90 -11.88 -20.22
C ASP A 300 8.95 -12.68 -18.90
N THR A 301 9.18 -13.99 -19.00
CA THR A 301 9.23 -14.90 -17.84
C THR A 301 10.48 -14.76 -16.99
N TYR A 302 11.46 -13.93 -17.39
CA TYR A 302 12.65 -13.63 -16.58
C TYR A 302 12.42 -12.45 -15.64
N ALA A 303 11.40 -11.63 -15.91
CA ALA A 303 10.93 -10.59 -15.00
C ALA A 303 10.03 -11.18 -13.89
N PRO A 304 9.86 -10.47 -12.76
CA PRO A 304 8.91 -10.86 -11.73
C PRO A 304 7.48 -11.01 -12.29
N PRO A 305 6.75 -12.08 -11.94
CA PRO A 305 5.43 -12.34 -12.49
C PRO A 305 4.40 -11.28 -12.05
N THR A 306 3.41 -11.03 -12.92
CA THR A 306 2.32 -10.06 -12.68
C THR A 306 0.97 -10.66 -13.07
N ILE A 307 -0.09 -10.24 -12.38
CA ILE A 307 -1.49 -10.53 -12.72
C ILE A 307 -2.14 -9.41 -13.54
N TYR A 308 -1.35 -8.43 -13.98
CA TYR A 308 -1.81 -7.25 -14.73
C TYR A 308 -1.14 -7.24 -16.11
N ASN A 309 -1.44 -8.24 -16.95
CA ASN A 309 -0.81 -8.44 -18.25
C ASN A 309 -1.71 -8.04 -19.43
N ASN A 310 -3.02 -8.31 -19.35
CA ASN A 310 -4.01 -8.13 -20.40
C ASN A 310 -5.39 -8.26 -19.75
N ASP A 311 -5.64 -7.35 -18.82
CA ASP A 311 -6.71 -7.47 -17.84
C ASP A 311 -7.62 -6.26 -17.90
N ALA A 312 -8.93 -6.51 -17.79
CA ALA A 312 -9.92 -5.47 -17.60
C ALA A 312 -10.31 -5.39 -16.12
N PHE A 313 -10.29 -4.18 -15.57
CA PHE A 313 -10.84 -3.88 -14.26
C PHE A 313 -12.14 -3.10 -14.41
N LEU A 314 -13.19 -3.56 -13.74
CA LEU A 314 -14.48 -2.89 -13.69
C LEU A 314 -14.87 -2.66 -12.23
N GLY A 315 -15.31 -1.44 -11.90
CA GLY A 315 -15.71 -1.05 -10.55
C GLY A 315 -17.02 -0.26 -10.53
N LEU A 316 -17.80 -0.48 -9.49
CA LEU A 316 -18.98 0.28 -9.13
C LEU A 316 -18.81 0.78 -7.69
N ARG A 317 -18.59 2.09 -7.54
CA ARG A 317 -18.45 2.75 -6.25
C ARG A 317 -19.73 3.50 -5.91
N TRP A 318 -20.32 3.26 -4.75
CA TRP A 318 -21.41 4.07 -4.23
C TRP A 318 -20.98 4.75 -2.93
N GLN A 319 -21.12 6.08 -2.90
CA GLN A 319 -20.88 6.91 -1.74
C GLN A 319 -22.20 7.51 -1.28
N ALA A 320 -22.54 7.33 0.00
CA ALA A 320 -23.78 7.85 0.53
C ALA A 320 -23.78 9.38 0.68
N ASN A 321 -22.59 9.99 0.73
CA ASN A 321 -22.38 11.41 1.06
C ASN A 321 -23.03 11.81 2.39
N ASP A 322 -22.95 10.92 3.39
CA ASP A 322 -23.46 11.14 4.74
C ASP A 322 -22.33 11.49 5.73
N VAL A 323 -22.70 11.88 6.95
CA VAL A 323 -21.72 12.20 8.02
C VAL A 323 -20.95 10.96 8.47
N GLN A 324 -21.51 9.77 8.20
CA GLN A 324 -20.91 8.49 8.51
C GLN A 324 -19.86 8.07 7.46
N ASP A 325 -19.70 8.79 6.35
CA ASP A 325 -18.76 8.44 5.29
C ASP A 325 -19.00 7.01 4.77
N THR A 326 -20.28 6.66 4.58
CA THR A 326 -20.66 5.32 4.13
C THR A 326 -20.29 5.12 2.66
N GLU A 327 -19.46 4.11 2.38
CA GLU A 327 -18.99 3.76 1.04
C GLU A 327 -19.13 2.25 0.77
N PHE A 328 -19.47 1.92 -0.48
CA PHE A 328 -19.45 0.56 -1.02
C PHE A 328 -18.72 0.57 -2.37
N LEU A 329 -17.81 -0.38 -2.60
CA LEU A 329 -17.18 -0.60 -3.90
C LEU A 329 -17.23 -2.07 -4.24
N LEU A 330 -17.89 -2.39 -5.35
CA LEU A 330 -17.85 -3.70 -5.97
C LEU A 330 -16.97 -3.62 -7.21
N SER A 331 -15.93 -4.44 -7.29
CA SER A 331 -15.05 -4.49 -8.44
C SER A 331 -14.72 -5.92 -8.88
N GLY A 332 -14.26 -6.04 -10.13
CA GLY A 332 -13.75 -7.28 -10.68
C GLY A 332 -12.55 -7.04 -11.58
N LEU A 333 -11.59 -7.97 -11.53
CA LEU A 333 -10.45 -8.08 -12.44
C LEU A 333 -10.66 -9.30 -13.34
N PHE A 334 -10.55 -9.09 -14.65
CA PHE A 334 -10.84 -10.09 -15.67
C PHE A 334 -9.67 -10.20 -16.63
N ASP A 335 -8.93 -11.31 -16.56
CA ASP A 335 -7.97 -11.70 -17.59
C ASP A 335 -8.74 -11.92 -18.91
N LEU A 336 -8.28 -11.29 -20.00
CA LEU A 336 -8.92 -11.35 -21.31
C LEU A 336 -8.50 -12.57 -22.15
N GLU A 337 -7.49 -13.31 -21.71
CA GLU A 337 -6.95 -14.53 -22.32
C GLU A 337 -7.31 -15.79 -21.53
N GLN A 338 -7.52 -15.67 -20.21
CA GLN A 338 -7.77 -16.77 -19.29
C GLN A 338 -9.06 -16.57 -18.48
N THR A 339 -9.71 -17.66 -18.07
CA THR A 339 -10.87 -17.61 -17.17
C THR A 339 -10.41 -17.68 -15.71
N SER A 340 -9.88 -16.57 -15.18
CA SER A 340 -9.45 -16.45 -13.78
C SER A 340 -9.99 -15.18 -13.07
N PRO A 341 -11.29 -14.81 -13.17
CA PRO A 341 -11.75 -13.54 -12.62
C PRO A 341 -11.66 -13.49 -11.09
N ILE A 342 -11.29 -12.31 -10.60
CA ILE A 342 -11.24 -11.94 -9.18
C ILE A 342 -12.33 -10.92 -8.92
N TYR A 343 -13.13 -11.11 -7.88
CA TYR A 343 -14.13 -10.13 -7.46
C TYR A 343 -13.81 -9.63 -6.07
N LYS A 344 -13.88 -8.30 -5.88
CA LYS A 344 -13.69 -7.63 -4.59
C LYS A 344 -14.94 -6.83 -4.25
N LEU A 345 -15.39 -6.93 -3.01
CA LEU A 345 -16.38 -6.03 -2.42
C LEU A 345 -15.73 -5.36 -1.23
N THR A 346 -15.72 -4.03 -1.17
CA THR A 346 -15.42 -3.28 0.06
C THR A 346 -16.65 -2.50 0.48
N ALA A 347 -16.85 -2.41 1.79
CA ALA A 347 -17.87 -1.59 2.39
C ALA A 347 -17.30 -0.99 3.67
N SER A 348 -17.53 0.29 3.92
CA SER A 348 -17.09 0.91 5.15
C SER A 348 -17.99 2.06 5.57
N GLY A 349 -17.85 2.47 6.82
CA GLY A 349 -18.51 3.64 7.36
C GLY A 349 -18.16 3.86 8.82
N ARG A 350 -18.57 5.00 9.34
CA ARG A 350 -18.40 5.40 10.74
C ARG A 350 -19.66 5.10 11.53
N ILE A 351 -19.47 4.58 12.73
CA ILE A 351 -20.54 4.46 13.73
C ILE A 351 -20.65 5.79 14.49
N ASN A 352 -19.51 6.42 14.81
CA ASN A 352 -19.39 7.73 15.45
C ASN A 352 -18.00 8.33 15.18
N GLU A 353 -17.61 9.34 15.94
CA GLU A 353 -16.33 10.04 15.79
C GLU A 353 -15.10 9.14 16.02
N HIS A 354 -15.24 8.05 16.79
CA HIS A 354 -14.15 7.16 17.16
C HIS A 354 -14.20 5.80 16.47
N TRP A 355 -15.38 5.30 16.11
CA TRP A 355 -15.53 3.93 15.60
C TRP A 355 -15.81 3.92 14.11
N LYS A 356 -14.97 3.21 13.36
CA LYS A 356 -15.17 2.85 11.94
C LYS A 356 -15.38 1.35 11.82
N TRP A 357 -16.27 0.93 10.93
CA TRP A 357 -16.39 -0.47 10.51
C TRP A 357 -15.91 -0.61 9.07
N ILE A 358 -15.31 -1.75 8.77
CA ILE A 358 -14.81 -2.10 7.44
C ILE A 358 -15.22 -3.54 7.17
N ALA A 359 -15.76 -3.81 6.00
CA ALA A 359 -16.03 -5.15 5.52
C ALA A 359 -15.44 -5.32 4.12
N GLU A 360 -14.83 -6.46 3.88
CA GLU A 360 -14.19 -6.77 2.62
C GLU A 360 -14.53 -8.21 2.21
N GLY A 361 -14.86 -8.44 0.95
CA GLY A 361 -15.05 -9.78 0.41
C GLY A 361 -14.17 -9.97 -0.81
N TYR A 362 -13.37 -11.03 -0.83
CA TYR A 362 -12.64 -11.49 -2.00
C TYR A 362 -13.19 -12.84 -2.44
N TYR A 363 -13.59 -12.91 -3.70
CA TYR A 363 -13.98 -14.16 -4.34
C TYR A 363 -13.04 -14.43 -5.51
N LEU A 364 -12.21 -15.45 -5.32
CA LEU A 364 -11.32 -16.01 -6.31
C LEU A 364 -12.09 -17.12 -7.01
N SER A 365 -12.38 -16.94 -8.29
CA SER A 365 -13.04 -17.98 -9.08
C SER A 365 -12.03 -19.10 -9.43
N SER A 366 -12.40 -20.03 -10.33
CA SER A 366 -11.48 -21.09 -10.77
C SER A 366 -10.19 -20.48 -11.33
N MET A 367 -9.10 -20.52 -10.55
CA MET A 367 -7.81 -19.97 -10.97
C MET A 367 -7.11 -20.97 -11.88
N SER A 368 -6.62 -20.51 -13.03
CA SER A 368 -5.79 -21.37 -13.87
C SER A 368 -4.46 -21.68 -13.18
N SER A 369 -3.91 -22.89 -13.35
CA SER A 369 -2.71 -23.33 -12.62
C SER A 369 -1.42 -22.58 -12.98
N ASN A 370 -1.43 -21.84 -14.09
CA ASN A 370 -0.34 -20.98 -14.55
C ASN A 370 -0.47 -19.53 -14.05
N GLU A 371 -1.54 -19.17 -13.34
CA GLU A 371 -1.65 -17.84 -12.72
C GLU A 371 -0.58 -17.66 -11.63
N PRO A 372 0.08 -16.49 -11.55
CA PRO A 372 1.03 -16.19 -10.48
C PRO A 372 0.44 -16.35 -9.08
N ILE A 373 -0.88 -16.20 -8.95
CA ILE A 373 -1.64 -16.27 -7.70
C ILE A 373 -2.44 -17.56 -7.54
N ALA A 374 -2.20 -18.58 -8.38
CA ALA A 374 -2.91 -19.86 -8.30
C ALA A 374 -2.84 -20.53 -6.91
N TYR A 375 -1.78 -20.25 -6.15
CA TYR A 375 -1.63 -20.72 -4.77
C TYR A 375 -2.74 -20.21 -3.81
N LEU A 376 -3.47 -19.16 -4.18
CA LEU A 376 -4.58 -18.59 -3.42
C LEU A 376 -5.95 -19.20 -3.76
N GLU A 377 -6.04 -20.25 -4.57
CA GLU A 377 -7.32 -20.79 -5.07
C GLU A 377 -8.39 -21.08 -3.99
N ASN A 378 -7.98 -21.44 -2.77
CA ASN A 378 -8.87 -21.72 -1.64
C ASN A 378 -9.08 -20.53 -0.70
N ASP A 379 -8.46 -19.37 -0.99
CA ASP A 379 -8.42 -18.19 -0.14
C ASP A 379 -9.50 -17.17 -0.49
N SER A 380 -10.67 -17.61 -0.99
CA SER A 380 -11.85 -16.74 -1.00
C SER A 380 -12.30 -16.45 0.44
N TYR A 381 -12.47 -15.18 0.80
CA TYR A 381 -12.76 -14.78 2.18
C TYR A 381 -13.73 -13.60 2.27
N PHE A 382 -14.35 -13.48 3.44
CA PHE A 382 -15.06 -12.28 3.89
C PHE A 382 -14.46 -11.81 5.21
N SER A 383 -13.96 -10.58 5.22
CA SER A 383 -13.39 -9.90 6.36
C SER A 383 -14.39 -8.88 6.92
N ILE A 384 -14.47 -8.81 8.25
CA ILE A 384 -15.17 -7.72 8.94
C ILE A 384 -14.31 -7.22 10.09
N GLY A 385 -14.16 -5.90 10.17
CA GLY A 385 -13.35 -5.26 11.17
C GLY A 385 -14.00 -4.01 11.76
N ALA A 386 -13.49 -3.64 12.93
CA ALA A 386 -13.82 -2.40 13.61
C ALA A 386 -12.53 -1.72 14.09
N GLU A 387 -12.44 -0.43 13.87
CA GLU A 387 -11.31 0.41 14.24
C GLU A 387 -11.75 1.49 15.21
N TYR A 388 -11.02 1.62 16.32
CA TYR A 388 -11.17 2.69 17.28
C TYR A 388 -10.06 3.72 17.11
N TYR A 389 -10.43 4.94 16.75
CA TYR A 389 -9.55 6.09 16.57
C TYR A 389 -9.47 6.91 17.86
N PHE A 390 -8.25 7.30 18.26
CA PHE A 390 -7.97 8.04 19.49
C PHE A 390 -7.17 9.33 19.26
#